data_AF-A0A435U0Z5-F1
#
_entry.id   AF-A0A435U0Z5-F1
#
_cell.length_a   1.000
_cell.length_b   1.000
_cell.length_c   1.000
_cell.angle_alpha   90.00
_cell.angle_beta   90.00
_cell.angle_gamma   90.00
#
_symmetry.space_group_name_H-M   'P 1'
#
loop_
_entity.id
_entity.type
_entity.pdbx_description
1 polymer ?
#
loop_
_entity_poly.entity_id
_entity_poly.type
_entity_poly.pdbx_seq_one_letter_code
_entity_poly.pdbx_strand_id
1 'polypeptide(L)'
;MIGSVRQRLSDCLGGASKADKAIASFMLAQLNSLAFETAGSIASKVEVSEPTVGRFCRSLGYTSFKDLKDHLKQDLGDRPWLISDRLRDLQRRTLAGEDQLARGLQLEIAGLVAVYELAHTPEWKRVVKRLATTPAVFVSGFQTERGVAQTFVNQLQYLRDRVHLLDLAGGNFSELLASDSKQSCLVLFEAKRYSRMARLLAQEARGLGIPTTLITDVFCDWGRELVDEMFVVPTEFNLFWESTAQMASLTNLLVNGVFIELGPEVEQRMNEVSRLYSRFTGYVGDPTGPSMGD
;
A
#
# COMPACT_ATOMS: atom_id res chain seq x y z
N MET A 1 -22.82 -16.29 19.97
CA MET A 1 -21.86 -15.43 19.26
C MET A 1 -20.50 -16.10 19.30
N ILE A 2 -19.84 -16.22 18.16
CA ILE A 2 -18.45 -16.71 18.10
C ILE A 2 -17.57 -15.63 18.73
N GLY A 3 -16.82 -15.96 19.79
CA GLY A 3 -15.91 -15.01 20.45
C GLY A 3 -14.71 -14.68 19.54
N SER A 4 -14.10 -13.51 19.72
CA SER A 4 -12.96 -13.09 18.88
C SER A 4 -11.77 -14.04 18.98
N VAL A 5 -10.92 -14.05 17.95
CA VAL A 5 -9.68 -14.83 17.91
C VAL A 5 -8.83 -14.56 19.15
N ARG A 6 -8.67 -13.29 19.55
CA ARG A 6 -7.96 -12.92 20.78
C ARG A 6 -8.61 -13.55 22.03
N GLN A 7 -9.93 -13.51 22.14
CA GLN A 7 -10.64 -14.08 23.30
C GLN A 7 -10.42 -15.59 23.40
N ARG A 8 -10.59 -16.32 22.29
CA ARG A 8 -10.39 -17.78 22.25
C ARG A 8 -8.94 -18.18 22.57
N LEU A 9 -7.97 -17.40 22.10
CA LEU A 9 -6.56 -17.58 22.44
C LEU A 9 -6.27 -17.33 23.92
N SER A 10 -6.89 -16.33 24.53
CA SER A 10 -6.73 -16.05 25.96
C SER A 10 -7.41 -17.11 26.83
N ASP A 11 -8.62 -17.55 26.47
CA ASP A 11 -9.39 -18.54 27.23
C ASP A 11 -8.69 -19.91 27.24
N CYS A 12 -7.98 -20.29 26.17
CA CYS A 12 -7.31 -21.59 26.12
C CYS A 12 -6.10 -21.68 27.08
N LEU A 13 -5.53 -20.56 27.53
CA LEU A 13 -4.36 -20.56 28.42
C LEU A 13 -4.64 -21.24 29.78
N GLY A 14 -5.89 -21.25 30.24
CA GLY A 14 -6.28 -21.80 31.54
C GLY A 14 -6.20 -23.34 31.65
N GLY A 15 -6.13 -24.07 30.52
CA GLY A 15 -6.15 -25.54 30.51
C GLY A 15 -5.32 -26.20 29.39
N ALA A 16 -4.57 -25.41 28.61
CA ALA A 16 -3.80 -25.88 27.48
C ALA A 16 -2.52 -26.68 27.86
N SER A 17 -2.11 -27.57 26.96
CA SER A 17 -0.80 -28.24 27.03
C SER A 17 0.36 -27.24 26.92
N LYS A 18 1.59 -27.65 27.26
CA LYS A 18 2.78 -26.78 27.15
C LYS A 18 2.96 -26.25 25.72
N ALA A 19 2.75 -27.09 24.71
CA ALA A 19 2.85 -26.72 23.31
C ALA A 19 1.73 -25.74 22.90
N ASP A 20 0.48 -26.01 23.32
CA ASP A 20 -0.65 -25.14 23.01
C ASP A 20 -0.52 -23.77 23.68
N LYS A 21 0.00 -23.71 24.92
CA LYS A 21 0.31 -22.45 25.61
C LYS A 21 1.36 -21.64 24.85
N ALA A 22 2.43 -22.28 24.39
CA ALA A 22 3.48 -21.60 23.63
C ALA A 22 2.94 -21.01 22.32
N ILE A 23 2.13 -21.78 21.59
CA ILE A 23 1.49 -21.32 20.35
C ILE A 23 0.51 -20.17 20.65
N ALA A 24 -0.35 -20.31 21.66
CA ALA A 24 -1.33 -19.29 22.05
C ALA A 24 -0.66 -17.98 22.47
N SER A 25 0.37 -18.05 23.32
CA SER A 25 1.12 -16.88 23.78
C SER A 25 1.84 -16.17 22.64
N PHE A 26 2.45 -16.93 21.71
CA PHE A 26 3.06 -16.35 20.51
C PHE A 26 2.01 -15.64 19.65
N MET A 27 0.89 -16.30 19.34
CA MET A 27 -0.18 -15.71 18.53
C MET A 27 -0.77 -14.46 19.19
N LEU A 28 -0.91 -14.43 20.53
CA LEU A 28 -1.37 -13.27 21.30
C LEU A 28 -0.39 -12.10 21.27
N ALA A 29 0.91 -12.38 21.40
CA ALA A 29 1.96 -11.37 21.34
C ALA A 29 2.09 -10.79 19.91
N GLN A 30 1.91 -11.64 18.90
CA GLN A 30 2.17 -11.32 17.51
C GLN A 30 0.87 -11.18 16.68
N LEU A 31 -0.24 -10.85 17.33
CA LEU A 31 -1.59 -10.89 16.76
C LEU A 31 -1.71 -10.04 15.49
N ASN A 32 -1.05 -8.87 15.44
CA ASN A 32 -1.09 -7.95 14.30
C ASN A 32 -0.32 -8.44 13.07
N SER A 33 0.71 -9.28 13.26
CA SER A 33 1.51 -9.84 12.15
C SER A 33 1.19 -11.30 11.88
N LEU A 34 0.25 -11.90 12.62
CA LEU A 34 -0.20 -13.28 12.43
C LEU A 34 -0.75 -13.53 11.02
N ALA A 35 -1.27 -12.50 10.35
CA ALA A 35 -1.70 -12.54 8.95
C ALA A 35 -0.59 -13.02 7.99
N PHE A 36 0.66 -12.65 8.28
CA PHE A 36 1.86 -12.94 7.49
C PHE A 36 2.54 -14.26 7.87
N GLU A 37 2.12 -14.86 8.97
CA GLU A 37 2.68 -16.12 9.42
C GLU A 37 2.08 -17.29 8.64
N THR A 38 2.86 -18.37 8.53
CA THR A 38 2.40 -19.71 8.13
C THR A 38 2.40 -20.62 9.36
N ALA A 39 1.69 -21.75 9.30
CA ALA A 39 1.73 -22.72 10.39
C ALA A 39 3.16 -23.24 10.62
N GLY A 40 3.94 -23.45 9.56
CA GLY A 40 5.37 -23.77 9.64
C GLY A 40 6.24 -22.69 10.28
N SER A 41 6.01 -21.40 9.96
CA SER A 41 6.76 -20.28 10.57
C SER A 41 6.51 -20.18 12.08
N ILE A 42 5.25 -20.31 12.50
CA ILE A 42 4.90 -20.34 13.93
C ILE A 42 5.53 -21.54 14.61
N ALA A 43 5.42 -22.71 13.97
CA ALA A 43 5.98 -23.96 14.48
C ALA A 43 7.48 -23.84 14.76
N SER A 44 8.23 -23.23 13.83
CA SER A 44 9.66 -22.95 14.01
C SER A 44 9.93 -21.98 15.15
N LYS A 45 9.13 -20.94 15.33
CA LYS A 45 9.33 -19.89 16.35
C LYS A 45 9.03 -20.33 17.77
N VAL A 46 8.14 -21.33 17.92
CA VAL A 46 7.76 -21.88 19.23
C VAL A 46 8.24 -23.31 19.44
N GLU A 47 9.16 -23.78 18.58
CA GLU A 47 9.81 -25.09 18.66
C GLU A 47 8.83 -26.29 18.71
N VAL A 48 7.82 -26.26 17.85
CA VAL A 48 6.85 -27.35 17.66
C VAL A 48 6.81 -27.78 16.19
N SER A 49 6.02 -28.80 15.88
CA SER A 49 5.79 -29.22 14.49
C SER A 49 4.58 -28.49 13.88
N GLU A 50 4.61 -28.26 12.56
CA GLU A 50 3.51 -27.63 11.83
C GLU A 50 2.15 -28.35 12.02
N PRO A 51 2.07 -29.70 12.05
CA PRO A 51 0.84 -30.41 12.41
C PRO A 51 0.32 -30.07 13.81
N THR A 52 1.21 -29.69 14.75
CA THR A 52 0.83 -29.27 16.11
C THR A 52 0.12 -27.92 16.07
N VAL A 53 0.60 -26.96 15.28
CA VAL A 53 -0.08 -25.68 15.05
C VAL A 53 -1.46 -25.91 14.40
N GLY A 54 -1.54 -26.83 13.43
CA GLY A 54 -2.81 -27.22 12.82
C GLY A 54 -3.81 -27.86 13.80
N ARG A 55 -3.33 -28.74 14.70
CA ARG A 55 -4.16 -29.33 15.78
C ARG A 55 -4.62 -28.28 16.78
N PHE A 56 -3.75 -27.34 17.14
CA PHE A 56 -4.08 -26.22 18.02
C PHE A 56 -5.18 -25.34 17.42
N CYS A 57 -5.12 -24.99 16.13
CA CYS A 57 -6.19 -24.23 15.49
C CYS A 57 -7.55 -24.98 15.54
N ARG A 58 -7.52 -26.31 15.39
CA ARG A 58 -8.71 -27.16 15.52
C ARG A 58 -9.25 -27.25 16.95
N SER A 59 -8.38 -27.30 17.96
CA SER A 59 -8.83 -27.29 19.36
C SER A 59 -9.47 -25.95 19.73
N LEU A 60 -9.01 -24.86 19.12
CA LEU A 60 -9.66 -23.57 19.17
C LEU A 60 -10.93 -23.50 18.33
N GLY A 61 -11.38 -24.55 17.64
CA GLY A 61 -12.60 -24.58 16.83
C GLY A 61 -12.50 -23.85 15.49
N TYR A 62 -11.33 -23.85 14.86
CA TYR A 62 -11.11 -23.49 13.46
C TYR A 62 -10.79 -24.72 12.63
N THR A 63 -11.21 -24.76 11.38
CA THR A 63 -10.91 -25.87 10.46
C THR A 63 -9.43 -25.94 10.08
N SER A 64 -8.76 -24.79 10.06
CA SER A 64 -7.34 -24.66 9.72
C SER A 64 -6.73 -23.37 10.31
N PHE A 65 -5.40 -23.22 10.18
CA PHE A 65 -4.75 -21.96 10.51
C PHE A 65 -5.19 -20.83 9.57
N LYS A 66 -5.51 -21.13 8.31
CA LYS A 66 -6.07 -20.16 7.36
C LYS A 66 -7.42 -19.62 7.84
N ASP A 67 -8.30 -20.50 8.30
CA ASP A 67 -9.62 -20.16 8.85
C ASP A 67 -9.51 -19.27 10.12
N LEU A 68 -8.55 -19.56 10.99
CA LEU A 68 -8.22 -18.67 12.13
C LEU A 68 -7.78 -17.29 11.64
N LYS A 69 -6.91 -17.20 10.63
CA LYS A 69 -6.45 -15.92 10.07
C LYS A 69 -7.58 -15.16 9.40
N ASP A 70 -8.49 -15.83 8.71
CA ASP A 70 -9.64 -15.20 8.06
C ASP A 70 -10.61 -14.61 9.12
N HIS A 71 -10.86 -15.33 10.21
CA HIS A 71 -11.64 -14.79 11.33
C HIS A 71 -10.90 -13.65 12.06
N LEU A 72 -9.57 -13.74 12.18
CA LEU A 72 -8.76 -12.66 12.75
C LEU A 72 -8.84 -11.39 11.88
N LYS A 73 -8.81 -11.53 10.56
CA LYS A 73 -9.01 -10.42 9.62
C LYS A 73 -10.40 -9.80 9.78
N GLN A 74 -11.44 -10.59 10.01
CA GLN A 74 -12.79 -10.07 10.30
C GLN A 74 -12.83 -9.33 11.65
N ASP A 75 -12.24 -9.90 12.70
CA ASP A 75 -12.09 -9.24 14.00
C ASP A 75 -11.31 -7.92 13.93
N LEU A 76 -10.29 -7.85 13.06
CA LEU A 76 -9.47 -6.67 12.81
C LEU A 76 -10.12 -5.70 11.81
N GLY A 77 -10.98 -6.19 10.92
CA GLY A 77 -11.63 -5.46 9.84
C GLY A 77 -12.96 -4.81 10.24
N ASP A 78 -13.71 -5.41 11.17
CA ASP A 78 -15.00 -4.88 11.67
C ASP A 78 -14.88 -4.09 12.97
N ARG A 79 -13.74 -4.18 13.67
CA ARG A 79 -13.47 -3.26 14.78
C ARG A 79 -12.81 -2.02 14.20
N PRO A 80 -13.39 -0.83 14.36
CA PRO A 80 -12.62 0.38 14.18
C PRO A 80 -11.39 0.19 15.06
N TRP A 81 -10.21 0.14 14.45
CA TRP A 81 -8.97 0.45 15.17
C TRP A 81 -9.19 1.86 15.71
N LEU A 82 -9.77 1.91 16.91
CA LEU A 82 -10.13 3.15 17.55
C LEU A 82 -8.80 3.85 17.79
N ILE A 83 -8.76 5.13 17.49
CA ILE A 83 -7.66 6.04 17.81
C ILE A 83 -7.13 5.79 19.23
N SER A 84 -8.02 5.40 20.16
CA SER A 84 -7.70 5.01 21.53
C SER A 84 -6.75 3.82 21.67
N ASP A 85 -6.78 2.81 20.79
CA ASP A 85 -5.86 1.67 20.87
C ASP A 85 -4.44 2.03 20.43
N ARG A 86 -4.31 2.78 19.32
CA ARG A 86 -3.00 3.30 18.88
C ARG A 86 -2.43 4.30 19.87
N LEU A 87 -3.28 5.17 20.43
CA LEU A 87 -2.86 6.13 21.44
C LEU A 87 -2.40 5.41 22.72
N ARG A 88 -3.13 4.37 23.17
CA ARG A 88 -2.74 3.57 24.34
C ARG A 88 -1.44 2.80 24.10
N ASP A 89 -1.24 2.25 22.90
CA ASP A 89 -0.02 1.51 22.57
C ASP A 89 1.19 2.45 22.50
N LEU A 90 1.05 3.60 21.85
CA LEU A 90 2.07 4.66 21.86
C LEU A 90 2.39 5.11 23.29
N GLN A 91 1.38 5.41 24.11
CA GLN A 91 1.56 5.80 25.51
C GLN A 91 2.30 4.72 26.31
N ARG A 92 1.93 3.44 26.16
CA ARG A 92 2.59 2.31 26.86
C ARG A 92 4.06 2.19 26.49
N ARG A 93 4.39 2.35 25.20
CA ARG A 93 5.78 2.25 24.73
C ARG A 93 6.62 3.44 25.15
N THR A 94 6.06 4.65 25.16
CA THR A 94 6.71 5.83 25.75
C THR A 94 6.99 5.63 27.24
N LEU A 95 6.04 5.06 27.98
CA LEU A 95 6.20 4.73 29.41
C LEU A 95 7.24 3.62 29.66
N ALA A 96 7.48 2.73 28.69
CA ALA A 96 8.48 1.68 28.76
C ALA A 96 9.93 2.15 28.49
N GLY A 97 10.14 3.43 28.18
CA GLY A 97 11.47 3.99 27.93
C GLY A 97 12.11 3.53 26.61
N GLU A 98 11.35 2.93 25.71
CA GLU A 98 11.81 2.55 24.37
C GLU A 98 12.00 3.80 23.50
N ASP A 99 13.16 3.93 22.83
CA ASP A 99 13.38 4.99 21.83
C ASP A 99 12.57 4.70 20.55
N GLN A 100 11.29 5.09 20.59
CA GLN A 100 10.33 4.87 19.51
C GLN A 100 10.76 5.55 18.21
N LEU A 101 11.42 6.70 18.29
CA LEU A 101 11.87 7.44 17.11
C LEU A 101 13.04 6.71 16.43
N ALA A 102 14.02 6.24 17.20
CA ALA A 102 15.11 5.43 16.64
C ALA A 102 14.59 4.14 16.00
N ARG A 103 13.62 3.48 16.64
CA ARG A 103 13.01 2.26 16.07
C ARG A 103 12.18 2.56 14.82
N GLY A 104 11.39 3.63 14.82
CA GLY A 104 10.63 4.08 13.65
C GLY A 104 11.55 4.38 12.47
N LEU A 105 12.64 5.11 12.70
CA LEU A 105 13.66 5.38 11.69
C LEU A 105 14.26 4.10 11.09
N GLN A 106 14.61 3.11 11.93
CA GLN A 106 15.12 1.82 11.44
C GLN A 106 14.10 1.10 10.54
N LEU A 107 12.81 1.13 10.92
CA LEU A 107 11.75 0.55 10.11
C LEU A 107 11.58 1.32 8.79
N GLU A 108 11.65 2.65 8.81
CA GLU A 108 11.56 3.47 7.60
C GLU A 108 12.71 3.21 6.63
N ILE A 109 13.95 3.10 7.14
CA ILE A 109 15.13 2.72 6.35
C ILE A 109 14.92 1.34 5.72
N ALA A 110 14.48 0.35 6.49
CA ALA A 110 14.21 -0.99 5.97
C ALA A 110 13.08 -0.96 4.92
N GLY A 111 12.04 -0.17 5.14
CA GLY A 111 10.96 0.03 4.18
C GLY A 111 11.42 0.68 2.90
N LEU A 112 12.34 1.64 2.97
CA LEU A 112 12.94 2.26 1.80
C LEU A 112 13.80 1.27 1.01
N VAL A 113 14.59 0.44 1.68
CA VAL A 113 15.36 -0.64 1.02
C VAL A 113 14.42 -1.56 0.26
N ALA A 114 13.32 -2.02 0.87
CA ALA A 114 12.34 -2.88 0.22
C ALA A 114 11.70 -2.20 -1.03
N VAL A 115 11.46 -0.88 -0.98
CA VAL A 115 10.98 -0.12 -2.15
C VAL A 115 11.99 -0.15 -3.30
N TYR A 116 13.29 -0.02 -3.03
CA TYR A 116 14.33 -0.10 -4.06
C TYR A 116 14.50 -1.53 -4.60
N GLU A 117 14.24 -2.56 -3.80
CA GLU A 117 14.20 -3.94 -4.29
C GLU A 117 13.09 -4.15 -5.33
N LEU A 118 11.91 -3.54 -5.12
CA LEU A 118 10.82 -3.58 -6.11
C LEU A 118 11.26 -3.04 -7.47
N ALA A 119 12.12 -2.02 -7.51
CA ALA A 119 12.62 -1.42 -8.75
C ALA A 119 13.49 -2.37 -9.61
N HIS A 120 13.92 -3.51 -9.05
CA HIS A 120 14.71 -4.52 -9.75
C HIS A 120 13.87 -5.70 -10.24
N THR A 121 12.57 -5.72 -9.96
CA THR A 121 11.67 -6.82 -10.33
C THR A 121 11.32 -6.83 -11.83
N PRO A 122 10.93 -7.99 -12.41
CA PRO A 122 10.35 -8.03 -13.75
C PRO A 122 9.07 -7.20 -13.89
N GLU A 123 8.25 -7.15 -12.84
CA GLU A 123 7.00 -6.38 -12.75
C GLU A 123 7.30 -4.89 -12.96
N TRP A 124 8.34 -4.38 -12.30
CA TRP A 124 8.80 -3.00 -12.46
C TRP A 124 9.02 -2.61 -13.92
N LYS A 125 9.80 -3.41 -14.64
CA LYS A 125 10.12 -3.13 -16.06
C LYS A 125 8.86 -3.10 -16.92
N ARG A 126 7.89 -4.00 -16.67
CA ARG A 126 6.61 -4.00 -17.37
C ARG A 126 5.79 -2.76 -17.08
N VAL A 127 5.68 -2.38 -15.81
CA VAL A 127 4.91 -1.20 -15.40
C VAL A 127 5.54 0.07 -15.93
N VAL A 128 6.84 0.27 -15.80
CA VAL A 128 7.56 1.44 -16.36
C VAL A 128 7.31 1.57 -17.86
N LYS A 129 7.51 0.48 -18.61
CA LYS A 129 7.25 0.46 -20.05
C LYS A 129 5.80 0.79 -20.38
N ARG A 130 4.85 0.20 -19.65
CA ARG A 130 3.42 0.48 -19.84
C ARG A 130 3.09 1.94 -19.55
N LEU A 131 3.62 2.50 -18.47
CA LEU A 131 3.43 3.90 -18.09
C LEU A 131 4.12 4.89 -19.04
N ALA A 132 5.15 4.48 -19.76
CA ALA A 132 5.77 5.31 -20.79
C ALA A 132 5.01 5.27 -22.12
N THR A 133 4.47 4.11 -22.50
CA THR A 133 3.97 3.86 -23.87
C THR A 133 2.45 3.82 -24.01
N THR A 134 1.70 3.55 -22.93
CA THR A 134 0.23 3.51 -23.00
C THR A 134 -0.30 4.90 -23.32
N PRO A 135 -1.19 5.08 -24.31
CA PRO A 135 -1.68 6.40 -24.73
C PRO A 135 -2.23 7.30 -23.62
N ALA A 136 -3.02 6.75 -22.69
CA ALA A 136 -3.55 7.46 -21.52
C ALA A 136 -3.28 6.69 -20.22
N VAL A 137 -2.84 7.42 -19.19
CA VAL A 137 -2.60 6.89 -17.84
C VAL A 137 -3.62 7.48 -16.89
N PHE A 138 -4.39 6.63 -16.25
CA PHE A 138 -5.35 7.02 -15.22
C PHE A 138 -4.83 6.62 -13.85
N VAL A 139 -4.97 7.49 -12.87
CA VAL A 139 -4.46 7.28 -11.52
C VAL A 139 -5.56 7.55 -10.54
N SER A 140 -5.76 6.68 -9.55
CA SER A 140 -6.72 6.93 -8.47
C SER A 140 -6.13 6.55 -7.12
N GLY A 141 -6.54 7.28 -6.10
CA GLY A 141 -6.31 6.98 -4.70
C GLY A 141 -7.41 7.63 -3.89
N PHE A 142 -7.89 6.95 -2.85
CA PHE A 142 -9.00 7.42 -2.04
C PHE A 142 -8.51 7.80 -0.64
N GLN A 143 -9.30 8.58 0.09
CA GLN A 143 -9.00 8.97 1.48
C GLN A 143 -7.59 9.56 1.64
N THR A 144 -6.73 8.93 2.46
CA THR A 144 -5.37 9.38 2.75
C THR A 144 -4.44 9.22 1.54
N GLU A 145 -4.70 8.23 0.68
CA GLU A 145 -3.88 7.91 -0.49
C GLU A 145 -4.16 8.83 -1.68
N ARG A 146 -5.25 9.62 -1.65
CA ARG A 146 -5.52 10.64 -2.68
C ARG A 146 -4.35 11.61 -2.87
N GLY A 147 -3.65 11.94 -1.78
CA GLY A 147 -2.50 12.85 -1.84
C GLY A 147 -1.36 12.30 -2.71
N VAL A 148 -0.95 11.05 -2.48
CA VAL A 148 0.14 10.43 -3.26
C VAL A 148 -0.27 10.15 -4.71
N ALA A 149 -1.54 9.81 -4.96
CA ALA A 149 -2.08 9.68 -6.32
C ALA A 149 -1.98 11.01 -7.10
N GLN A 150 -2.36 12.13 -6.47
CA GLN A 150 -2.22 13.46 -7.07
C GLN A 150 -0.75 13.81 -7.33
N THR A 151 0.15 13.52 -6.38
CA THR A 151 1.60 13.74 -6.58
C THR A 151 2.11 12.97 -7.79
N PHE A 152 1.74 11.69 -7.92
CA PHE A 152 2.15 10.84 -9.04
C PHE A 152 1.65 11.41 -10.39
N VAL A 153 0.38 11.84 -10.46
CA VAL A 153 -0.17 12.49 -11.66
C VAL A 153 0.62 13.75 -12.01
N ASN A 154 0.80 14.66 -11.05
CA ASN A 154 1.46 15.93 -11.28
C ASN A 154 2.90 15.73 -11.79
N GLN A 155 3.64 14.81 -11.19
CA GLN A 155 5.02 14.51 -11.59
C GLN A 155 5.06 13.88 -12.99
N LEU A 156 4.18 12.93 -13.29
CA LEU A 156 4.18 12.23 -14.58
C LEU A 156 3.73 13.15 -15.73
N GLN A 157 2.90 14.15 -15.46
CA GLN A 157 2.48 15.16 -16.45
C GLN A 157 3.64 16.02 -16.98
N TYR A 158 4.73 16.19 -16.21
CA TYR A 158 5.96 16.82 -16.71
C TYR A 158 6.61 15.99 -17.81
N LEU A 159 6.48 14.65 -17.75
CA LEU A 159 7.16 13.74 -18.65
C LEU A 159 6.33 13.39 -19.88
N ARG A 160 4.99 13.38 -19.77
CA ARG A 160 4.12 12.95 -20.88
C ARG A 160 2.70 13.51 -20.81
N ASP A 161 2.02 13.47 -21.94
CA ASP A 161 0.61 13.83 -22.06
C ASP A 161 -0.33 12.74 -21.56
N ARG A 162 -1.60 13.17 -21.36
CA ARG A 162 -2.75 12.30 -21.03
C ARG A 162 -2.51 11.46 -19.79
N VAL A 163 -2.14 12.13 -18.71
CA VAL A 163 -2.13 11.57 -17.35
C VAL A 163 -3.26 12.23 -16.57
N HIS A 164 -4.20 11.42 -16.09
CA HIS A 164 -5.47 11.86 -15.52
C HIS A 164 -5.60 11.37 -14.08
N LEU A 165 -5.96 12.28 -13.17
CA LEU A 165 -6.41 11.90 -11.84
C LEU A 165 -7.90 11.53 -11.91
N LEU A 166 -8.23 10.31 -11.51
CA LEU A 166 -9.60 9.87 -11.27
C LEU A 166 -9.91 10.01 -9.79
N ASP A 167 -10.77 10.96 -9.45
CA ASP A 167 -11.25 11.17 -8.10
C ASP A 167 -12.76 11.47 -8.06
N LEU A 168 -13.28 11.63 -6.85
CA LEU A 168 -14.68 11.94 -6.63
C LEU A 168 -15.06 13.38 -7.02
N ALA A 169 -14.09 14.29 -7.18
CA ALA A 169 -14.36 15.65 -7.62
C ALA A 169 -14.76 15.67 -9.11
N GLY A 170 -14.25 14.73 -9.91
CA GLY A 170 -14.73 14.46 -11.28
C GLY A 170 -16.13 13.82 -11.35
N GLY A 171 -16.69 13.39 -10.22
CA GLY A 171 -18.06 12.88 -10.08
C GLY A 171 -18.25 11.39 -10.42
N ASN A 172 -17.50 10.85 -11.39
CA ASN A 172 -17.57 9.44 -11.77
C ASN A 172 -16.27 8.94 -12.44
N PHE A 173 -16.24 7.67 -12.85
CA PHE A 173 -15.07 7.02 -13.47
C PHE A 173 -15.25 6.73 -14.98
N SER A 174 -16.23 7.36 -15.64
CA SER A 174 -16.57 7.02 -17.02
C SER A 174 -15.47 7.34 -18.02
N GLU A 175 -14.60 8.31 -17.74
CA GLU A 175 -13.45 8.65 -18.60
C GLU A 175 -12.53 7.44 -18.81
N LEU A 176 -12.37 6.60 -17.77
CA LEU A 176 -11.67 5.33 -17.87
C LEU A 176 -12.58 4.19 -18.32
N LEU A 177 -13.74 4.03 -17.69
CA LEU A 177 -14.58 2.85 -17.90
C LEU A 177 -15.24 2.80 -19.28
N ALA A 178 -15.28 3.94 -20.00
CA ALA A 178 -15.75 4.01 -21.38
C ALA A 178 -14.60 4.16 -22.40
N SER A 179 -13.33 4.09 -21.97
CA SER A 179 -12.19 4.21 -22.88
C SER A 179 -11.83 2.89 -23.58
N ASP A 180 -11.00 2.97 -24.63
CA ASP A 180 -10.41 1.77 -25.22
C ASP A 180 -9.33 1.22 -24.27
N SER A 181 -9.54 -0.03 -23.83
CA SER A 181 -8.61 -0.80 -23.00
C SER A 181 -7.19 -0.86 -23.55
N LYS A 182 -7.02 -0.86 -24.89
CA LYS A 182 -5.69 -0.87 -25.53
C LYS A 182 -4.99 0.47 -25.47
N GLN A 183 -5.72 1.53 -25.15
CA GLN A 183 -5.23 2.90 -25.09
C GLN A 183 -5.06 3.40 -23.65
N SER A 184 -5.47 2.62 -22.65
CA SER A 184 -5.62 3.08 -21.28
C SER A 184 -4.99 2.12 -20.28
N CYS A 185 -4.36 2.65 -19.24
CA CYS A 185 -3.98 1.87 -18.07
C CYS A 185 -4.34 2.60 -16.78
N LEU A 186 -4.51 1.84 -15.70
CA LEU A 186 -4.91 2.33 -14.39
C LEU A 186 -3.80 2.10 -13.36
N VAL A 187 -3.52 3.09 -12.53
CA VAL A 187 -2.70 2.99 -11.32
C VAL A 187 -3.57 3.31 -10.10
N LEU A 188 -3.59 2.40 -9.13
CA LEU A 188 -4.31 2.55 -7.88
C LEU A 188 -3.34 2.69 -6.70
N PHE A 189 -3.58 3.69 -5.86
CA PHE A 189 -2.93 3.82 -4.55
C PHE A 189 -3.94 3.51 -3.46
N GLU A 190 -3.68 2.46 -2.68
CA GLU A 190 -4.59 2.02 -1.62
C GLU A 190 -3.81 1.50 -0.43
N ALA A 191 -4.07 2.01 0.76
CA ALA A 191 -3.58 1.45 2.02
C ALA A 191 -4.78 1.20 2.94
N LYS A 192 -4.55 0.53 4.07
CA LYS A 192 -5.50 0.25 5.17
C LYS A 192 -6.87 0.94 5.11
N ARG A 193 -7.92 0.18 5.47
CA ARG A 193 -9.34 0.58 5.29
C ARG A 193 -9.68 0.78 3.81
N TYR A 194 -9.24 -0.19 3.00
CA TYR A 194 -9.36 -0.20 1.55
C TYR A 194 -10.72 0.30 1.07
N SER A 195 -10.64 1.24 0.14
CA SER A 195 -11.82 1.84 -0.46
C SER A 195 -12.62 0.79 -1.22
N ARG A 196 -13.91 0.69 -0.89
CA ARG A 196 -14.87 -0.05 -1.72
C ARG A 196 -14.84 0.43 -3.17
N MET A 197 -14.58 1.72 -3.38
CA MET A 197 -14.50 2.30 -4.71
C MET A 197 -13.27 1.84 -5.47
N ALA A 198 -12.09 1.78 -4.82
CA ALA A 198 -10.88 1.28 -5.49
C ALA A 198 -11.02 -0.18 -5.91
N ARG A 199 -11.56 -1.02 -5.03
CA ARG A 199 -11.82 -2.43 -5.34
C ARG A 199 -12.82 -2.57 -6.49
N LEU A 200 -13.92 -1.81 -6.46
CA LEU A 200 -14.92 -1.84 -7.53
C LEU A 200 -14.32 -1.34 -8.85
N LEU A 201 -13.55 -0.26 -8.82
CA LEU A 201 -12.87 0.28 -10.00
C LEU A 201 -11.89 -0.74 -10.60
N ALA A 202 -11.12 -1.44 -9.76
CA ALA A 202 -10.24 -2.53 -10.20
C ALA A 202 -11.03 -3.70 -10.83
N GLN A 203 -12.20 -4.04 -10.27
CA GLN A 203 -13.08 -5.09 -10.82
C GLN A 203 -13.61 -4.71 -12.21
N GLU A 204 -14.11 -3.49 -12.37
CA GLU A 204 -14.62 -2.99 -13.66
C GLU A 204 -13.49 -2.88 -14.69
N ALA A 205 -12.33 -2.32 -14.31
CA ALA A 205 -11.15 -2.23 -15.17
C ALA A 205 -10.70 -3.61 -15.67
N ARG A 206 -10.65 -4.62 -14.78
CA ARG A 206 -10.35 -6.00 -15.15
C ARG A 206 -11.37 -6.58 -16.13
N GLY A 207 -12.66 -6.35 -15.88
CA GLY A 207 -13.74 -6.80 -16.77
C GLY A 207 -13.63 -6.25 -18.20
N LEU A 208 -13.08 -5.04 -18.32
CA LEU A 208 -12.83 -4.36 -19.60
C LEU A 208 -11.44 -4.66 -20.20
N GLY A 209 -10.59 -5.41 -19.50
CA GLY A 209 -9.22 -5.71 -19.94
C GLY A 209 -8.26 -4.51 -19.85
N ILE A 210 -8.57 -3.52 -19.03
CA ILE A 210 -7.70 -2.35 -18.78
C ILE A 210 -6.57 -2.79 -17.83
N PRO A 211 -5.29 -2.71 -18.26
CA PRO A 211 -4.17 -3.08 -17.41
C PRO A 211 -4.10 -2.21 -16.16
N THR A 212 -4.00 -2.84 -14.99
CA THR A 212 -4.06 -2.18 -13.69
C THR A 212 -2.83 -2.48 -12.83
N THR A 213 -2.15 -1.42 -12.36
CA THR A 213 -1.13 -1.49 -11.31
C THR A 213 -1.72 -1.08 -9.97
N LEU A 214 -1.53 -1.87 -8.92
CA LEU A 214 -1.87 -1.50 -7.54
C LEU A 214 -0.61 -1.24 -6.72
N ILE A 215 -0.51 -0.07 -6.12
CA ILE A 215 0.49 0.28 -5.11
C ILE A 215 -0.22 0.25 -3.76
N THR A 216 0.21 -0.65 -2.87
CA THR A 216 -0.54 -0.92 -1.65
C THR A 216 0.34 -1.38 -0.50
N ASP A 217 -0.27 -1.55 0.67
CA ASP A 217 0.42 -2.04 1.86
C ASP A 217 0.42 -3.57 1.94
N VAL A 218 1.14 -4.09 2.95
CA VAL A 218 1.28 -5.52 3.19
C VAL A 218 -0.05 -6.23 3.51
N PHE A 219 -1.08 -5.51 3.97
CA PHE A 219 -2.32 -6.12 4.45
C PHE A 219 -3.36 -6.36 3.34
N CYS A 220 -3.10 -5.88 2.12
CA CYS A 220 -4.09 -5.91 1.06
C CYS A 220 -4.33 -7.33 0.56
N ASP A 221 -5.58 -7.78 0.67
CA ASP A 221 -5.96 -9.16 0.34
C ASP A 221 -6.83 -9.29 -0.91
N TRP A 222 -7.32 -8.18 -1.48
CA TRP A 222 -8.13 -8.19 -2.69
C TRP A 222 -7.32 -7.96 -3.97
N GLY A 223 -6.13 -7.35 -3.87
CA GLY A 223 -5.36 -6.89 -5.03
C GLY A 223 -4.95 -8.02 -5.99
N ARG A 224 -4.38 -9.10 -5.45
CA ARG A 224 -3.74 -10.18 -6.25
C ARG A 224 -4.66 -10.85 -7.26
N GLU A 225 -5.96 -10.87 -7.00
CA GLU A 225 -6.95 -11.51 -7.88
C GLU A 225 -7.52 -10.53 -8.92
N LEU A 226 -7.30 -9.22 -8.75
CA LEU A 226 -7.97 -8.19 -9.52
C LEU A 226 -7.06 -7.41 -10.45
N VAL A 227 -5.77 -7.26 -10.12
CA VAL A 227 -4.84 -6.40 -10.86
C VAL A 227 -3.74 -7.19 -11.56
N ASP A 228 -3.10 -6.58 -12.56
CA ASP A 228 -2.02 -7.20 -13.35
C ASP A 228 -0.67 -7.13 -12.63
N GLU A 229 -0.42 -6.03 -11.91
CA GLU A 229 0.77 -5.85 -11.09
C GLU A 229 0.43 -5.23 -9.74
N MET A 230 1.07 -5.75 -8.69
CA MET A 230 0.87 -5.29 -7.32
C MET A 230 2.23 -5.02 -6.67
N PHE A 231 2.50 -3.75 -6.37
CA PHE A 231 3.64 -3.32 -5.58
C PHE A 231 3.23 -3.16 -4.13
N VAL A 232 3.81 -3.98 -3.26
CA VAL A 232 3.52 -4.01 -1.83
C VAL A 232 4.62 -3.27 -1.09
N VAL A 233 4.28 -2.16 -0.44
CA VAL A 233 5.22 -1.34 0.33
C VAL A 233 4.90 -1.36 1.82
N PRO A 234 5.89 -1.32 2.72
CA PRO A 234 5.63 -1.16 4.15
C PRO A 234 5.01 0.22 4.46
N THR A 235 4.05 0.28 5.38
CA THR A 235 3.37 1.52 5.81
C THR A 235 3.33 1.70 7.33
N GLU A 236 3.76 0.70 8.11
CA GLU A 236 3.76 0.72 9.58
C GLU A 236 5.17 0.95 10.14
N PHE A 237 5.40 2.12 10.75
CA PHE A 237 6.72 2.56 11.24
C PHE A 237 6.71 3.01 12.71
N ASN A 238 5.87 2.39 13.53
CA ASN A 238 5.65 2.82 14.93
C ASN A 238 5.16 4.29 15.07
N LEU A 239 4.48 4.79 14.04
CA LEU A 239 3.82 6.10 14.05
C LEU A 239 2.33 5.94 14.42
N PHE A 240 1.71 7.04 14.85
CA PHE A 240 0.27 7.08 15.11
C PHE A 240 -0.55 6.78 13.85
N TRP A 241 -0.19 7.45 12.75
CA TRP A 241 -0.74 7.19 11.41
C TRP A 241 0.19 6.30 10.59
N GLU A 242 -0.36 5.57 9.61
CA GLU A 242 0.48 4.98 8.58
C GLU A 242 1.28 6.07 7.86
N SER A 243 2.48 5.72 7.43
CA SER A 243 3.27 6.58 6.55
C SER A 243 3.03 6.19 5.09
N THR A 244 2.70 7.18 4.26
CA THR A 244 2.68 7.05 2.80
C THR A 244 4.05 7.37 2.18
N ALA A 245 5.11 7.56 2.99
CA ALA A 245 6.43 7.94 2.51
C ALA A 245 7.01 6.91 1.52
N GLN A 246 6.86 5.62 1.79
CA GLN A 246 7.36 4.55 0.93
C GLN A 246 6.57 4.46 -0.39
N MET A 247 5.26 4.79 -0.38
CA MET A 247 4.49 4.96 -1.61
C MET A 247 5.01 6.15 -2.42
N ALA A 248 5.34 7.27 -1.76
CA ALA A 248 5.92 8.43 -2.41
C ALA A 248 7.33 8.15 -2.97
N SER A 249 8.16 7.38 -2.26
CA SER A 249 9.46 6.92 -2.75
C SER A 249 9.29 6.03 -3.99
N LEU A 250 8.36 5.08 -3.98
CA LEU A 250 8.07 4.25 -5.15
C LEU A 250 7.55 5.09 -6.33
N THR A 251 6.70 6.08 -6.07
CA THR A 251 6.23 7.07 -7.05
C THR A 251 7.40 7.79 -7.71
N ASN A 252 8.34 8.34 -6.93
CA ASN A 252 9.52 9.02 -7.47
C ASN A 252 10.37 8.09 -8.34
N LEU A 253 10.56 6.83 -7.89
CA LEU A 253 11.29 5.83 -8.67
C LEU A 253 10.56 5.48 -9.97
N LEU A 254 9.22 5.36 -9.96
CA LEU A 254 8.43 5.01 -11.14
C LEU A 254 8.49 6.14 -12.16
N VAL A 255 8.34 7.39 -11.72
CA VAL A 255 8.48 8.58 -12.55
C VAL A 255 9.89 8.63 -13.17
N ASN A 256 10.94 8.40 -12.38
CA ASN A 256 12.30 8.32 -12.90
C ASN A 256 12.50 7.16 -13.89
N GLY A 257 11.88 6.00 -13.63
CA GLY A 257 11.86 4.87 -14.54
C GLY A 257 11.21 5.23 -15.88
N VAL A 258 10.07 5.92 -15.85
CA VAL A 258 9.38 6.40 -17.05
C VAL A 258 10.23 7.43 -17.80
N PHE A 259 10.89 8.36 -17.09
CA PHE A 259 11.83 9.31 -17.70
C PHE A 259 12.94 8.58 -18.48
N ILE A 260 13.56 7.57 -17.88
CA ILE A 260 14.60 6.75 -18.53
C ILE A 260 14.03 5.99 -19.74
N GLU A 261 12.84 5.41 -19.62
CA GLU A 261 12.20 4.64 -20.69
C GLU A 261 11.78 5.52 -21.88
N LEU A 262 11.31 6.75 -21.65
CA LEU A 262 10.99 7.72 -22.71
C LEU A 262 12.24 8.21 -23.45
N GLY A 263 13.40 8.20 -22.79
CA GLY A 263 14.66 8.59 -23.40
C GLY A 263 14.72 10.07 -23.81
N PRO A 264 15.59 10.44 -24.76
CA PRO A 264 15.90 11.85 -25.10
C PRO A 264 14.69 12.69 -25.55
N GLU A 265 13.63 12.06 -26.08
CA GLU A 265 12.46 12.78 -26.59
C GLU A 265 11.69 13.54 -25.49
N VAL A 266 11.84 13.12 -24.22
CA VAL A 266 11.21 13.78 -23.08
C VAL A 266 11.76 15.20 -22.85
N GLU A 267 13.00 15.49 -23.27
CA GLU A 267 13.65 16.78 -23.06
C GLU A 267 12.89 17.92 -23.73
N GLN A 268 12.35 17.70 -24.93
CA GLN A 268 11.59 18.71 -25.66
C GLN A 268 10.36 19.14 -24.86
N ARG A 269 9.64 18.17 -24.30
CA ARG A 269 8.48 18.44 -23.44
C ARG A 269 8.90 19.18 -22.17
N MET A 270 9.92 18.69 -21.47
CA MET A 270 10.36 19.31 -20.22
C MET A 270 10.81 20.75 -20.42
N ASN A 271 11.49 21.05 -21.54
CA ASN A 271 11.87 22.40 -21.92
C ASN A 271 10.64 23.29 -22.16
N GLU A 272 9.62 22.79 -22.86
CA GLU A 272 8.38 23.52 -23.09
C GLU A 272 7.61 23.77 -21.79
N VAL A 273 7.49 22.77 -20.93
CA VAL A 273 6.88 22.90 -19.60
C VAL A 273 7.65 23.93 -18.75
N SER A 274 8.99 23.88 -18.75
CA SER A 274 9.83 24.85 -18.04
C SER A 274 9.62 26.27 -18.56
N ARG A 275 9.55 26.46 -19.88
CA ARG A 275 9.30 27.76 -20.51
C ARG A 275 7.94 28.33 -20.11
N LEU A 276 6.90 27.51 -20.10
CA LEU A 276 5.56 27.90 -19.65
C LEU A 276 5.53 28.19 -18.14
N TYR A 277 6.23 27.37 -17.34
CA TYR A 277 6.32 27.57 -15.90
C TYR A 277 6.97 28.91 -15.54
N SER A 278 8.09 29.27 -16.19
CA SER A 278 8.74 30.57 -16.00
C SER A 278 7.78 31.72 -16.31
N ARG A 279 7.02 31.62 -17.40
CA ARG A 279 6.06 32.67 -17.79
C ARG A 279 4.91 32.88 -16.80
N PHE A 280 4.38 31.80 -16.21
CA PHE A 280 3.13 31.86 -15.42
C PHE A 280 3.34 31.74 -13.91
N THR A 281 4.48 31.25 -13.44
CA THR A 281 4.70 30.88 -12.02
C THR A 281 6.04 31.35 -11.48
N GLY A 282 7.12 31.21 -12.27
CA GLY A 282 8.48 31.52 -11.82
C GLY A 282 8.76 33.01 -11.72
N TYR A 283 8.95 33.55 -10.50
CA TYR A 283 9.33 34.96 -10.30
C TYR A 283 10.81 35.14 -9.90
N VAL A 284 11.51 34.05 -9.55
CA VAL A 284 12.92 34.10 -9.12
C VAL A 284 13.82 33.70 -10.29
N GLY A 285 14.66 34.64 -10.75
CA GLY A 285 15.70 34.37 -11.75
C GLY A 285 15.26 34.43 -13.21
N ASP A 286 14.02 34.83 -13.52
CA ASP A 286 13.54 35.04 -14.89
C ASP A 286 13.44 36.55 -15.23
N PRO A 287 14.38 37.10 -16.03
CA PRO A 287 14.32 38.50 -16.48
C PRO A 287 13.22 38.76 -17.54
N THR A 288 12.51 37.72 -18.00
CA THR A 288 11.44 37.80 -19.00
C THR A 288 10.02 37.67 -18.43
N GLY A 289 9.90 37.50 -17.12
CA GLY A 289 8.61 37.53 -16.41
C GLY A 289 7.91 38.89 -16.58
N PRO A 290 6.57 38.95 -16.52
CA PRO A 290 5.84 40.21 -16.59
C PRO A 290 6.36 41.17 -15.52
N SER A 291 6.73 42.40 -15.89
CA SER A 291 7.14 43.41 -14.92
C SER A 291 5.97 43.61 -13.95
N MET A 292 6.18 43.25 -12.68
CA MET A 292 5.29 43.65 -11.60
C MET A 292 5.49 45.16 -11.46
N GLY A 293 4.73 45.94 -12.24
CA GLY A 293 4.71 47.39 -12.13
C GLY A 293 4.17 47.77 -10.76
N ASP A 294 4.88 48.68 -10.08
CA ASP A 294 4.41 49.35 -8.87
C ASP A 294 3.12 50.17 -9.12
#